data_AF-A0A199V0V1-F1
#
_entry.id   AF-A0A199V0V1-F1
#
_cell.length_a   1.000
_cell.length_b   1.000
_cell.length_c   1.000
_cell.angle_alpha   90.00
_cell.angle_beta   90.00
_cell.angle_gamma   90.00
#
_symmetry.space_group_name_H-M   'P 1'
#
loop_
_entity.id
_entity.type
_entity.pdbx_description
1 polymer ?
#
loop_
_entity_poly.entity_id
_entity_poly.type
_entity_poly.pdbx_seq_one_letter_code
_entity_poly.pdbx_strand_id
1 'polypeptide(L)'
;MKSGFEYAPTKCNDHKITARCRVSNCPWRIKARQVPGIDQWWVKKFDSQHTCSRAIGGLGHRNCDAAFIAAFVREQVVANEKYTPKMVQTEILRQHGVKISYWKAYRARELVLQEVRGDFESSFALLPSYMQELRSGDAETCLQLLYQDEGHFHRFFWAFGAAIRAFRKHCRPLIGLDGTFLTGKFRGCLLTASCIDGNNCILPLAWAVVEGENRYSWHWFLEQLRDGVIGDRDSSRANSVLTIIFDHQKGLIDAVSDVFPDAAHGYCIYHLSTNLPHAPKNTPAWRRFWATARAYIVAEFNEHMKKMKELNPEQYKYVVKLPRHRHYSMLTSNCAETINSAIRHLKGLPIAYLVEETRKKTACYFYQRKNNGENITSVVTPYAEKILGSLRETSHFYTLNPSIDVLFQ
;
A
#
# COMPACT_ATOMS: atom_id res chain seq x y z
N MET A 1 25.69 3.41 32.59
CA MET A 1 24.36 2.99 33.10
C MET A 1 24.40 1.78 34.01
N LYS A 2 25.27 0.78 33.79
CA LYS A 2 25.35 -0.46 34.63
C LYS A 2 25.51 -0.22 36.14
N SER A 3 26.01 0.95 36.56
CA SER A 3 26.21 1.32 37.97
C SER A 3 25.03 2.07 38.61
N GLY A 4 24.01 2.46 37.85
CA GLY A 4 22.82 3.16 38.36
C GLY A 4 23.05 4.61 38.82
N PHE A 5 24.15 5.26 38.44
CA PHE A 5 24.44 6.65 38.77
C PHE A 5 24.16 7.58 37.59
N GLU A 6 23.62 8.76 37.87
CA GLU A 6 23.39 9.80 36.86
C GLU A 6 24.53 10.80 36.79
N TYR A 7 24.86 11.21 35.56
CA TYR A 7 25.98 12.11 35.29
C TYR A 7 25.49 13.36 34.55
N ALA A 8 26.08 14.50 34.87
CA ALA A 8 25.84 15.75 34.16
C ALA A 8 27.15 16.27 33.53
N PRO A 9 27.14 16.65 32.25
CA PRO A 9 28.23 17.43 31.68
C PRO A 9 28.30 18.78 32.40
N THR A 10 29.51 19.21 32.72
CA THR A 10 29.82 20.55 33.27
C THR A 10 30.56 21.41 32.27
N LYS A 11 31.32 20.78 31.37
CA LYS A 11 31.92 21.40 30.19
C LYS A 11 31.90 20.36 29.06
N CYS A 12 31.36 20.73 27.91
CA CYS A 12 31.29 19.87 26.73
C CYS A 12 31.51 20.75 25.50
N ASN A 13 32.56 20.44 24.73
CA ASN A 13 32.83 21.02 23.41
C ASN A 13 33.55 19.98 22.55
N ASP A 14 33.83 20.34 21.31
CA ASP A 14 34.36 19.43 20.28
C ASP A 14 35.66 18.72 20.68
N HIS A 15 36.43 19.28 21.62
CA HIS A 15 37.72 18.72 22.03
C HIS A 15 37.79 18.30 23.50
N LYS A 16 36.73 18.51 24.28
CA LYS A 16 36.78 18.30 25.74
C LYS A 16 35.41 18.00 26.31
N ILE A 17 35.37 16.94 27.12
CA ILE A 17 34.22 16.56 27.93
C ILE A 17 34.63 16.51 29.39
N THR A 18 33.85 17.14 30.26
CA THR A 18 33.95 16.99 31.71
C THR A 18 32.57 16.71 32.26
N ALA A 19 32.40 15.54 32.90
CA ALA A 19 31.16 15.14 33.52
C ALA A 19 31.37 14.86 35.02
N ARG A 20 30.35 15.15 35.83
CA ARG A 20 30.30 14.86 37.26
C ARG A 20 29.05 14.08 37.61
N CYS A 21 29.04 13.41 38.76
CA CYS A 21 27.80 12.88 39.31
C CYS A 21 26.82 14.03 39.58
N ARG A 22 25.53 13.79 39.31
CA ARG A 22 24.48 14.79 39.55
C ARG A 22 24.21 15.06 41.02
N VAL A 23 24.47 14.10 41.90
CA VAL A 23 24.28 14.27 43.33
C VAL A 23 25.32 15.26 43.85
N SER A 24 24.84 16.34 44.49
CA SER A 24 25.69 17.36 45.08
C SER A 24 26.72 16.74 46.01
N ASN A 25 27.95 17.26 45.97
CA ASN A 25 29.08 16.81 46.79
C ASN A 25 29.55 15.35 46.56
N CYS A 26 29.05 14.67 45.51
CA CYS A 26 29.61 13.39 45.10
C CYS A 26 30.99 13.61 44.43
N PRO A 27 32.04 12.87 44.83
CA PRO A 27 33.39 13.09 44.29
C PRO A 27 33.58 12.56 42.87
N TRP A 28 32.64 11.73 42.37
CA TRP A 28 32.76 11.14 41.04
C TRP A 28 32.83 12.19 39.95
N ARG A 29 33.84 12.05 39.08
CA ARG A 29 34.08 12.96 37.96
C ARG A 29 34.96 12.32 36.90
N ILE A 30 34.68 12.61 35.63
CA ILE A 30 35.53 12.25 34.51
C ILE A 30 35.87 13.49 33.68
N LYS A 31 37.11 13.55 33.19
CA LYS A 31 37.60 14.53 32.22
C LYS A 31 38.23 13.78 31.06
N ALA A 32 37.68 13.97 29.87
CA ALA A 32 38.24 13.45 28.62
C ALA A 32 38.57 14.62 27.67
N ARG A 33 39.60 14.45 26.84
CA ARG A 33 39.94 15.36 25.74
C ARG A 33 40.25 14.56 24.49
N GLN A 34 39.86 15.10 23.34
CA GLN A 34 40.31 14.60 22.06
C GLN A 34 41.82 14.85 21.92
N VAL A 35 42.54 13.90 21.36
CA VAL A 35 43.96 14.04 21.05
C VAL A 35 44.07 14.88 19.78
N PRO A 36 44.87 15.97 19.76
CA PRO A 36 45.04 16.76 18.55
C PRO A 36 45.57 15.92 17.38
N GLY A 37 44.95 16.07 16.21
CA GLY A 37 45.41 15.43 14.97
C GLY A 37 44.99 13.98 14.75
N ILE A 38 44.30 13.34 15.71
CA ILE A 38 43.75 11.99 15.55
C ILE A 38 42.36 11.88 16.17
N ASP A 39 41.50 11.04 15.60
CA ASP A 39 40.13 10.82 16.12
C ASP A 39 40.11 9.84 17.30
N GLN A 40 40.80 10.21 18.39
CA GLN A 40 40.85 9.45 19.64
C GLN A 40 40.66 10.35 20.86
N TRP A 41 40.02 9.81 21.90
CA TRP A 41 39.75 10.50 23.16
C TRP A 41 40.54 9.88 24.31
N TRP A 42 41.23 10.71 25.10
CA TRP A 42 41.95 10.27 26.29
C TRP A 42 41.29 10.77 27.56
N VAL A 43 41.12 9.87 28.53
CA VAL A 43 40.68 10.21 29.88
C VAL A 43 41.87 10.81 30.64
N LYS A 44 41.81 12.13 30.89
CA LYS A 44 42.86 12.87 31.61
C LYS A 44 42.69 12.83 33.12
N LYS A 45 41.45 12.64 33.60
CA LYS A 45 41.16 12.47 35.02
C LYS A 45 39.93 11.61 35.20
N PHE A 46 40.00 10.63 36.10
CA PHE A 46 38.88 9.79 36.47
C PHE A 46 38.87 9.59 37.98
N ASP A 47 37.93 10.26 38.64
CA ASP A 47 37.61 10.06 40.06
C ASP A 47 36.45 9.04 40.09
N SER A 48 36.74 7.79 40.46
CA SER A 48 35.80 6.66 40.34
C SER A 48 34.86 6.49 41.53
N GLN A 49 35.16 7.12 42.67
CA GLN A 49 34.38 6.96 43.90
C GLN A 49 33.03 7.68 43.84
N HIS A 50 32.00 6.98 44.29
CA HIS A 50 30.69 7.54 44.57
C HIS A 50 30.42 7.48 46.08
N THR A 51 30.03 8.60 46.67
CA THR A 51 29.51 8.67 48.05
C THR A 51 27.97 8.76 48.09
N CYS A 52 27.33 8.81 46.93
CA CYS A 52 25.89 8.89 46.79
C CYS A 52 25.26 7.50 46.64
N SER A 53 24.00 7.35 47.03
CA SER A 53 23.19 6.20 46.66
C SER A 53 22.92 6.20 45.14
N ARG A 54 22.71 5.00 44.57
CA ARG A 54 22.37 4.87 43.15
C ARG A 54 21.02 5.55 42.90
N ALA A 55 20.88 6.23 41.77
CA ALA A 55 19.60 6.75 41.30
C ALA A 55 18.75 5.60 40.73
N ILE A 56 18.46 4.59 41.56
CA ILE A 56 17.54 3.51 41.24
C ILE A 56 16.22 3.91 41.90
N GLY A 57 15.49 4.80 41.24
CA GLY A 57 14.24 5.32 41.78
C GLY A 57 13.26 5.61 40.67
N GLY A 58 12.67 4.55 40.08
CA GLY A 58 11.36 4.50 39.41
C GLY A 58 11.02 5.45 38.24
N LEU A 59 11.73 6.56 38.06
CA LEU A 59 11.35 7.73 37.26
C LEU A 59 12.21 7.89 35.98
N GLY A 60 13.04 6.88 35.68
CA GLY A 60 13.90 6.83 34.50
C GLY A 60 15.27 7.48 34.70
N HIS A 61 16.23 7.08 33.85
CA HIS A 61 17.61 7.56 33.90
C HIS A 61 17.80 8.71 32.91
N ARG A 62 18.25 9.89 33.38
CA ARG A 62 18.39 11.10 32.52
C ARG A 62 19.37 10.92 31.36
N ASN A 63 20.44 10.17 31.55
CA ASN A 63 21.40 9.84 30.48
C ASN A 63 20.90 8.75 29.51
N CYS A 64 19.75 8.13 29.77
CA CYS A 64 19.09 7.21 28.83
C CYS A 64 18.09 8.04 28.04
N ASP A 65 18.58 8.85 27.10
CA ASP A 65 17.76 9.66 26.20
C ASP A 65 17.35 8.90 24.94
N ALA A 66 16.54 9.52 24.09
CA ALA A 66 16.03 8.86 22.89
C ALA A 66 17.15 8.52 21.88
N ALA A 67 18.21 9.31 21.80
CA ALA A 67 19.33 9.08 20.88
C ALA A 67 20.16 7.87 21.32
N PHE A 68 20.48 7.77 22.61
CA PHE A 68 21.13 6.59 23.17
C PHE A 68 20.29 5.33 22.95
N ILE A 69 18.98 5.38 23.25
CA ILE A 69 18.09 4.23 23.07
C ILE A 69 18.02 3.85 21.59
N ALA A 70 17.92 4.82 20.67
CA ALA A 70 17.87 4.59 19.23
C ALA A 70 19.11 3.85 18.74
N ALA A 71 20.30 4.31 19.10
CA ALA A 71 21.55 3.63 18.76
C ALA A 71 21.61 2.19 19.30
N PHE A 72 21.07 1.97 20.51
CA PHE A 72 21.05 0.66 21.14
C PHE A 72 20.08 -0.34 20.49
N VAL A 73 18.87 0.11 20.13
CA VAL A 73 17.83 -0.75 19.52
C VAL A 73 17.86 -0.77 17.99
N ARG A 74 18.89 -0.14 17.39
CA ARG A 74 18.98 0.10 15.95
C ARG A 74 18.84 -1.20 15.16
N GLU A 75 19.67 -2.20 15.47
CA GLU A 75 19.68 -3.47 14.74
C GLU A 75 18.34 -4.19 14.81
N GLN A 76 17.68 -4.20 15.98
CA GLN A 76 16.40 -4.88 16.17
C GLN A 76 15.28 -4.17 15.42
N VAL A 77 15.26 -2.84 15.40
CA VAL A 77 14.27 -2.05 14.68
C VAL A 77 14.49 -2.13 13.17
N VAL A 78 15.73 -2.11 12.70
CA VAL A 78 16.07 -2.27 11.27
C VAL A 78 15.72 -3.67 10.77
N ALA A 79 16.04 -4.71 11.56
CA ALA A 79 15.70 -6.10 11.20
C ALA A 79 14.19 -6.37 11.22
N ASN A 80 13.43 -5.64 12.05
CA ASN A 80 11.99 -5.79 12.17
C ASN A 80 11.32 -4.45 12.45
N GLU A 81 10.79 -3.78 11.41
CA GLU A 81 10.09 -2.51 11.59
C GLU A 81 8.83 -2.60 12.49
N LYS A 82 8.31 -3.82 12.74
CA LYS A 82 7.22 -4.07 13.70
C LYS A 82 7.71 -4.09 15.16
N TYR A 83 8.99 -3.86 15.41
CA TYR A 83 9.56 -3.73 16.75
C TYR A 83 8.86 -2.57 17.48
N THR A 84 8.04 -2.92 18.48
CA THR A 84 7.13 -1.95 19.10
C THR A 84 7.84 -1.12 20.18
N PRO A 85 7.34 0.07 20.52
CA PRO A 85 7.88 0.82 21.65
C PRO A 85 7.87 0.03 22.97
N LYS A 86 6.90 -0.88 23.17
CA LYS A 86 6.88 -1.78 24.32
C LYS A 86 8.08 -2.74 24.32
N MET A 87 8.45 -3.30 23.16
CA MET A 87 9.64 -4.14 23.03
C MET A 87 10.92 -3.35 23.32
N VAL A 88 10.99 -2.09 22.88
CA VAL A 88 12.09 -1.18 23.25
C VAL A 88 12.17 -0.98 24.78
N GLN A 89 11.04 -0.76 25.45
CA GLN A 89 11.01 -0.65 26.92
C GLN A 89 11.52 -1.92 27.60
N THR A 90 11.05 -3.10 27.15
CA THR A 90 11.45 -4.40 27.70
C THR A 90 12.94 -4.63 27.52
N GLU A 91 13.50 -4.32 26.35
CA GLU A 91 14.90 -4.56 26.05
C GLU A 91 15.83 -3.63 26.83
N ILE A 92 15.47 -2.34 26.97
CA ILE A 92 16.24 -1.41 27.82
C ILE A 92 16.18 -1.80 29.29
N LEU A 93 15.02 -2.26 29.78
CA LEU A 93 14.90 -2.77 31.14
C LEU A 93 15.77 -4.01 31.35
N ARG A 94 15.75 -4.95 30.41
CA ARG A 94 16.51 -6.21 30.49
C ARG A 94 18.02 -5.98 30.49
N GLN A 95 18.52 -5.07 29.66
CA GLN A 95 19.95 -4.88 29.43
C GLN A 95 20.59 -3.85 30.37
N HIS A 96 19.82 -2.85 30.78
CA HIS A 96 20.32 -1.74 31.58
C HIS A 96 19.67 -1.60 32.96
N GLY A 97 18.63 -2.38 33.27
CA GLY A 97 17.88 -2.25 34.52
C GLY A 97 17.11 -0.94 34.65
N VAL A 98 16.96 -0.19 33.55
CA VAL A 98 16.34 1.14 33.54
C VAL A 98 14.92 1.05 32.99
N LYS A 99 13.94 1.51 33.78
CA LYS A 99 12.59 1.75 33.27
C LYS A 99 12.57 3.05 32.48
N ILE A 100 12.05 3.03 31.25
CA ILE A 100 11.86 4.22 30.41
C ILE A 100 10.38 4.42 30.10
N SER A 101 9.98 5.68 29.85
CA SER A 101 8.60 5.97 29.45
C SER A 101 8.30 5.47 28.03
N TYR A 102 7.02 5.21 27.76
CA TYR A 102 6.56 4.80 26.43
C TYR A 102 6.96 5.82 25.35
N TRP A 103 6.77 7.11 25.63
CA TRP A 103 7.09 8.18 24.68
C TRP A 103 8.59 8.26 24.34
N LYS A 104 9.47 7.94 25.31
CA LYS A 104 10.91 7.91 25.05
C LYS A 104 11.28 6.72 24.17
N ALA A 105 10.70 5.55 24.43
CA ALA A 105 10.84 4.37 23.60
C ALA A 105 10.29 4.58 22.18
N TYR A 106 9.12 5.23 22.07
CA TYR A 106 8.51 5.60 20.80
C TYR A 106 9.41 6.55 20.02
N ARG A 107 9.88 7.64 20.63
CA ARG A 107 10.73 8.61 19.96
C ARG A 107 12.08 8.02 19.52
N ALA A 108 12.67 7.15 20.33
CA ALA A 108 13.88 6.41 19.96
C ALA A 108 13.66 5.51 18.75
N ARG A 109 12.55 4.77 18.73
CA ARG A 109 12.15 3.97 17.57
C ARG A 109 11.93 4.83 16.33
N GLU A 110 11.22 5.95 16.44
CA GLU A 110 10.98 6.84 15.30
C GLU A 110 12.28 7.43 14.74
N LEU A 111 13.29 7.72 15.57
CA LEU A 111 14.62 8.15 15.10
C LEU A 111 15.27 7.09 14.22
N VAL A 112 15.26 5.82 14.63
CA VAL A 112 15.81 4.72 13.83
C VAL A 112 15.03 4.55 12.53
N LEU A 113 13.69 4.62 12.59
CA LEU A 113 12.86 4.49 11.39
C LEU A 113 13.05 5.65 10.42
N GLN A 114 13.26 6.87 10.90
CA GLN A 114 13.57 8.03 10.07
C GLN A 114 14.94 7.90 9.38
N GLU A 115 15.93 7.29 10.05
CA GLU A 115 17.23 6.99 9.43
C GLU A 115 17.09 6.01 8.26
N VAL A 116 16.22 4.99 8.40
CA VAL A 116 16.00 3.95 7.38
C VAL A 116 15.11 4.44 6.24
N ARG A 117 14.03 5.16 6.57
CA ARG A 117 12.97 5.53 5.63
C ARG A 117 13.19 6.91 5.01
N GLY A 118 14.13 7.68 5.54
CA GLY A 118 14.21 9.12 5.33
C GLY A 118 13.15 9.89 6.11
N ASP A 119 13.30 11.21 6.14
CA ASP A 119 12.26 12.11 6.63
C ASP A 119 11.25 12.45 5.53
N PHE A 120 10.07 12.93 5.94
CA PHE A 120 8.99 13.20 5.00
C PHE A 120 9.34 14.33 4.03
N GLU A 121 9.93 15.42 4.50
CA GLU A 121 10.27 16.58 3.67
C GLU A 121 11.32 16.25 2.61
N SER A 122 12.46 15.71 3.02
CA SER A 122 13.55 15.37 2.10
C SER A 122 13.15 14.29 1.10
N SER A 123 12.17 13.43 1.45
CA SER A 123 11.69 12.38 0.55
C SER A 123 11.07 12.91 -0.74
N PHE A 124 10.48 14.12 -0.75
CA PHE A 124 9.99 14.75 -1.98
C PHE A 124 11.13 15.24 -2.86
N ALA A 125 12.17 15.81 -2.26
CA ALA A 125 13.36 16.27 -2.98
C ALA A 125 14.16 15.09 -3.59
N LEU A 126 14.02 13.88 -3.04
CA LEU A 126 14.66 12.67 -3.56
C LEU A 126 14.00 12.14 -4.84
N LEU A 127 12.71 12.42 -5.07
CA LEU A 127 11.94 11.83 -6.17
C LEU A 127 12.58 11.99 -7.55
N PRO A 128 13.09 13.17 -7.97
CA PRO A 128 13.67 13.31 -9.31
C PRO A 128 14.86 12.38 -9.55
N SER A 129 15.79 12.30 -8.58
CA SER A 129 16.95 11.41 -8.68
C SER A 129 16.53 9.93 -8.67
N TYR A 130 15.55 9.57 -7.84
CA TYR A 130 15.07 8.20 -7.79
C TYR A 130 14.31 7.80 -9.06
N MET A 131 13.56 8.72 -9.67
CA MET A 131 12.92 8.50 -10.97
C MET A 131 13.94 8.18 -12.06
N GLN A 132 15.10 8.85 -12.05
CA GLN A 132 16.19 8.58 -12.99
C GLN A 132 16.71 7.15 -12.83
N GLU A 133 16.94 6.70 -11.59
CA GLU A 133 17.36 5.33 -11.31
C GLU A 133 16.32 4.29 -11.75
N LEU A 134 15.03 4.55 -11.47
CA LEU A 134 13.94 3.66 -11.90
C LEU A 134 13.86 3.52 -13.43
N ARG A 135 14.01 4.64 -14.16
CA ARG A 135 14.03 4.62 -15.64
C ARG A 135 15.27 3.95 -16.20
N SER A 136 16.41 4.12 -15.55
CA SER A 136 17.67 3.44 -15.91
C SER A 136 17.55 1.92 -15.75
N GLY A 137 16.89 1.46 -14.69
CA GLY A 137 16.66 0.04 -14.43
C GLY A 137 15.62 -0.62 -15.35
N ASP A 138 14.60 0.13 -15.79
CA ASP A 138 13.59 -0.36 -16.74
C ASP A 138 12.98 0.83 -17.50
N ALA A 139 13.39 0.99 -18.76
CA ALA A 139 13.01 2.12 -19.61
C ALA A 139 11.50 2.21 -19.90
N GLU A 140 10.74 1.11 -19.73
CA GLU A 140 9.28 1.14 -19.87
C GLU A 140 8.55 1.59 -18.59
N THR A 141 9.27 1.82 -17.49
CA THR A 141 8.69 2.36 -16.26
C THR A 141 8.15 3.76 -16.52
N CYS A 142 6.83 3.93 -16.35
CA CYS A 142 6.16 5.20 -16.55
C CYS A 142 6.12 5.96 -15.23
N LEU A 143 6.66 7.18 -15.23
CA LEU A 143 6.76 8.05 -14.06
C LEU A 143 6.39 9.47 -14.47
N GLN A 144 5.45 10.09 -13.78
CA GLN A 144 5.10 11.49 -13.99
C GLN A 144 5.09 12.24 -12.66
N LEU A 145 5.89 13.31 -12.59
CA LEU A 145 5.96 14.20 -11.44
C LEU A 145 5.46 15.58 -11.86
N LEU A 146 4.50 16.10 -11.11
CA LEU A 146 3.89 17.40 -11.34
C LEU A 146 4.13 18.30 -10.14
N TYR A 147 4.56 19.53 -10.42
CA TYR A 147 4.74 20.61 -9.45
C TYR A 147 3.69 21.69 -9.68
N GLN A 148 3.35 22.43 -8.64
CA GLN A 148 2.64 23.71 -8.75
C GLN A 148 3.61 24.83 -9.16
N ASP A 149 3.07 26.01 -9.51
CA ASP A 149 3.83 27.15 -10.04
C ASP A 149 5.00 27.62 -9.15
N GLU A 150 4.94 27.32 -7.85
CA GLU A 150 5.96 27.67 -6.85
C GLU A 150 7.00 26.54 -6.61
N GLY A 151 7.01 25.49 -7.43
CA GLY A 151 7.91 24.34 -7.28
C GLY A 151 7.51 23.39 -6.15
N HIS A 152 6.32 23.57 -5.57
CA HIS A 152 5.77 22.66 -4.57
C HIS A 152 5.25 21.38 -5.23
N PHE A 153 5.50 20.24 -4.58
CA PHE A 153 4.97 18.95 -5.01
C PHE A 153 3.46 19.02 -5.19
N HIS A 154 2.95 18.54 -6.32
CA HIS A 154 1.52 18.44 -6.58
C HIS A 154 1.05 17.00 -6.67
N ARG A 155 1.58 16.25 -7.65
CA ARG A 155 1.16 14.89 -7.94
C ARG A 155 2.34 14.05 -8.41
N PHE A 156 2.33 12.77 -8.07
CA PHE A 156 3.32 11.82 -8.58
C PHE A 156 2.65 10.51 -8.95
N PHE A 157 2.85 10.08 -10.19
CA PHE A 157 2.36 8.83 -10.76
C PHE A 157 3.54 7.89 -11.01
N TRP A 158 3.33 6.60 -10.74
CA TRP A 158 4.28 5.57 -11.13
C TRP A 158 3.59 4.26 -11.53
N ALA A 159 4.13 3.63 -12.57
CA ALA A 159 3.80 2.29 -13.03
C ALA A 159 5.08 1.60 -13.49
N PHE A 160 5.37 0.42 -12.95
CA PHE A 160 6.61 -0.31 -13.24
C PHE A 160 6.52 -1.02 -14.58
N GLY A 161 7.60 -0.98 -15.39
CA GLY A 161 7.61 -1.55 -16.74
C GLY A 161 7.17 -3.02 -16.80
N ALA A 162 7.60 -3.85 -15.84
CA ALA A 162 7.15 -5.24 -15.74
C ALA A 162 5.61 -5.39 -15.65
N ALA A 163 4.94 -4.53 -14.88
CA ALA A 163 3.48 -4.52 -14.76
C ALA A 163 2.81 -4.04 -16.05
N ILE A 164 3.39 -3.01 -16.70
CA ILE A 164 2.92 -2.48 -18.00
C ILE A 164 2.98 -3.57 -19.09
N ARG A 165 4.11 -4.26 -19.23
CA ARG A 165 4.28 -5.38 -20.19
C ARG A 165 3.29 -6.50 -19.93
N ALA A 166 3.17 -6.92 -18.66
CA ALA A 166 2.25 -7.97 -18.27
C ALA A 166 0.81 -7.60 -18.62
N PHE A 167 0.40 -6.36 -18.33
CA PHE A 167 -0.94 -5.89 -18.65
C PHE A 167 -1.23 -5.92 -20.15
N ARG A 168 -0.36 -5.30 -20.96
CA ARG A 168 -0.53 -5.19 -22.40
C ARG A 168 -0.57 -6.55 -23.10
N LYS A 169 0.23 -7.52 -22.65
CA LYS A 169 0.41 -8.81 -23.33
C LYS A 169 -0.41 -9.95 -22.75
N HIS A 170 -0.64 -9.99 -21.44
CA HIS A 170 -1.08 -11.20 -20.74
C HIS A 170 -2.29 -11.00 -19.81
N CYS A 171 -2.69 -9.76 -19.52
CA CYS A 171 -3.84 -9.49 -18.67
C CYS A 171 -5.14 -9.29 -19.45
N ARG A 172 -6.25 -9.55 -18.76
CA ARG A 172 -7.58 -9.25 -19.25
C ARG A 172 -7.68 -7.74 -19.55
N PRO A 173 -8.51 -7.32 -20.52
CA PRO A 173 -8.78 -5.91 -20.80
C PRO A 173 -9.69 -5.33 -19.74
N LEU A 174 -9.16 -5.26 -18.52
CA LEU A 174 -9.91 -5.00 -17.31
C LEU A 174 -9.02 -4.30 -16.29
N ILE A 175 -9.44 -3.11 -15.87
CA ILE A 175 -8.75 -2.32 -14.86
C ILE A 175 -9.73 -2.01 -13.73
N GLY A 176 -9.31 -2.31 -12.50
CA GLY A 176 -9.98 -1.87 -11.28
C GLY A 176 -9.30 -0.63 -10.70
N LEU A 177 -10.07 0.40 -10.38
CA LEU A 177 -9.61 1.65 -9.77
C LEU A 177 -10.11 1.77 -8.32
N ASP A 178 -9.26 2.28 -7.44
CA ASP A 178 -9.64 2.62 -6.07
C ASP A 178 -8.76 3.74 -5.50
N GLY A 179 -9.34 4.54 -4.61
CA GLY A 179 -8.71 5.67 -3.94
C GLY A 179 -8.64 5.43 -2.44
N THR A 180 -7.57 5.89 -1.79
CA THR A 180 -7.47 5.76 -0.33
C THR A 180 -6.66 6.87 0.30
N PHE A 181 -7.06 7.32 1.49
CA PHE A 181 -6.36 8.41 2.18
C PHE A 181 -4.96 8.00 2.66
N LEU A 182 -4.00 8.90 2.49
CA LEU A 182 -2.70 8.81 3.12
C LEU A 182 -2.82 9.12 4.62
N THR A 183 -2.06 8.38 5.43
CA THR A 183 -2.07 8.47 6.90
C THR A 183 -0.81 9.09 7.47
N GLY A 184 0.13 9.51 6.60
CA GLY A 184 1.41 10.11 6.99
C GLY A 184 1.28 11.56 7.43
N LYS A 185 2.44 12.20 7.59
CA LYS A 185 2.54 13.64 7.94
C LYS A 185 1.84 14.52 6.91
N PHE A 186 2.10 14.27 5.65
CA PHE A 186 1.41 14.92 4.53
C PHE A 186 0.19 14.11 4.16
N ARG A 187 -0.97 14.77 4.21
CA ARG A 187 -2.25 14.20 3.80
C ARG A 187 -2.31 14.11 2.26
N GLY A 188 -3.42 13.61 1.74
CA GLY A 188 -3.62 13.39 0.32
C GLY A 188 -4.27 12.03 0.10
N CYS A 189 -4.32 11.62 -1.16
CA CYS A 189 -4.85 10.33 -1.57
C CYS A 189 -3.83 9.53 -2.35
N LEU A 190 -3.82 8.22 -2.14
CA LEU A 190 -3.14 7.24 -2.97
C LEU A 190 -4.19 6.63 -3.90
N LEU A 191 -4.12 6.97 -5.18
CA LEU A 191 -4.92 6.34 -6.23
C LEU A 191 -4.21 5.08 -6.70
N THR A 192 -4.95 4.01 -6.97
CA THR A 192 -4.40 2.73 -7.39
C THR A 192 -5.19 2.19 -8.57
N ALA A 193 -4.47 1.72 -9.59
CA ALA A 193 -5.00 0.88 -10.65
C ALA A 193 -4.50 -0.56 -10.50
N SER A 194 -5.36 -1.51 -10.81
CA SER A 194 -5.09 -2.93 -10.74
C SER A 194 -5.72 -3.66 -11.91
N CYS A 195 -5.22 -4.84 -12.25
CA CYS A 195 -5.82 -5.67 -13.29
C CYS A 195 -5.80 -7.15 -12.88
N ILE A 196 -6.43 -7.99 -13.71
CA ILE A 196 -6.43 -9.44 -13.55
C ILE A 196 -5.73 -10.09 -14.74
N ASP A 197 -4.85 -11.04 -14.45
CA ASP A 197 -4.17 -11.83 -15.47
C ASP A 197 -4.97 -13.05 -15.96
N GLY A 198 -4.39 -13.80 -16.91
CA GLY A 198 -4.97 -15.06 -17.39
C GLY A 198 -5.12 -16.16 -16.33
N ASN A 199 -4.44 -16.05 -15.18
CA ASN A 199 -4.56 -17.00 -14.07
C ASN A 199 -5.50 -16.50 -12.95
N ASN A 200 -6.30 -15.47 -13.23
CA ASN A 200 -7.21 -14.85 -12.27
C ASN A 200 -6.52 -14.28 -11.02
N CYS A 201 -5.23 -13.92 -11.13
CA CYS A 201 -4.48 -13.25 -10.08
C CYS A 201 -4.56 -11.74 -10.25
N ILE A 202 -4.61 -11.04 -9.12
CA ILE A 202 -4.54 -9.58 -9.07
C ILE A 202 -3.11 -9.15 -9.35
N LEU A 203 -2.94 -8.18 -10.25
CA LEU A 203 -1.68 -7.50 -10.53
C LEU A 203 -1.87 -6.00 -10.23
N PRO A 204 -1.11 -5.43 -9.28
CA PRO A 204 -1.02 -3.98 -9.14
C PRO A 204 -0.41 -3.37 -10.40
N LEU A 205 -1.06 -2.36 -10.96
CA LEU A 205 -0.72 -1.83 -12.28
C LEU A 205 -0.04 -0.46 -12.18
N ALA A 206 -0.65 0.47 -11.44
CA ALA A 206 -0.15 1.83 -11.29
C ALA A 206 -0.63 2.45 -9.98
N TRP A 207 0.05 3.51 -9.56
CA TRP A 207 -0.30 4.30 -8.39
C TRP A 207 -0.10 5.79 -8.65
N ALA A 208 -0.77 6.62 -7.87
CA ALA A 208 -0.42 8.02 -7.75
C ALA A 208 -0.68 8.60 -6.37
N VAL A 209 0.21 9.48 -5.92
CA VAL A 209 -0.05 10.40 -4.82
C VAL A 209 -0.62 11.68 -5.40
N VAL A 210 -1.80 12.08 -4.92
CA VAL A 210 -2.53 13.27 -5.33
C VAL A 210 -3.03 14.04 -4.12
N GLU A 211 -3.40 15.31 -4.32
CA GLU A 211 -3.86 16.20 -3.27
C GLU A 211 -5.20 15.78 -2.64
N GLY A 212 -6.05 15.08 -3.40
CA GLY A 212 -7.34 14.58 -2.92
C GLY A 212 -8.09 13.74 -3.95
N GLU A 213 -9.11 13.03 -3.50
CA GLU A 213 -10.00 12.23 -4.35
C GLU A 213 -11.07 13.15 -4.96
N ASN A 214 -10.76 13.72 -6.13
CA ASN A 214 -11.63 14.65 -6.85
C ASN A 214 -11.54 14.38 -8.37
N ARG A 215 -12.44 14.99 -9.15
CA ARG A 215 -12.49 14.81 -10.61
C ARG A 215 -11.16 15.15 -11.30
N TYR A 216 -10.48 16.22 -10.88
CA TYR A 216 -9.22 16.67 -11.51
C TYR A 216 -8.06 15.72 -11.23
N SER A 217 -7.96 15.20 -10.00
CA SER A 217 -6.96 14.18 -9.64
C SER A 217 -7.18 12.89 -10.41
N TRP A 218 -8.43 12.43 -10.49
CA TRP A 218 -8.80 11.23 -11.23
C TRP A 218 -8.55 11.40 -12.72
N HIS A 219 -8.95 12.52 -13.31
CA HIS A 219 -8.71 12.82 -14.71
C HIS A 219 -7.21 12.74 -15.04
N TRP A 220 -6.38 13.45 -14.27
CA TRP A 220 -4.93 13.42 -14.47
C TRP A 220 -4.34 12.01 -14.32
N PHE A 221 -4.76 11.25 -13.30
CA PHE A 221 -4.33 9.87 -13.10
C PHE A 221 -4.70 8.98 -14.29
N LEU A 222 -5.92 9.13 -14.81
CA LEU A 222 -6.43 8.37 -15.94
C LEU A 222 -5.70 8.71 -17.23
N GLU A 223 -5.31 9.98 -17.44
CA GLU A 223 -4.46 10.37 -18.58
C GLU A 223 -3.09 9.68 -18.51
N GLN A 224 -2.45 9.66 -17.33
CA GLN A 224 -1.18 8.95 -17.16
C GLN A 224 -1.33 7.44 -17.42
N LEU A 225 -2.46 6.86 -16.99
CA LEU A 225 -2.78 5.46 -17.24
C LEU A 225 -3.01 5.16 -18.73
N ARG A 226 -3.76 6.02 -19.43
CA ARG A 226 -4.02 5.93 -20.87
C ARG A 226 -2.72 5.94 -21.65
N ASP A 227 -1.91 6.97 -21.44
CA ASP A 227 -0.75 7.26 -22.27
C ASP A 227 0.45 6.37 -21.89
N GLY A 228 0.68 6.21 -20.59
CA GLY A 228 1.85 5.51 -20.06
C GLY A 228 1.71 4.00 -19.93
N VAL A 229 0.50 3.50 -19.67
CA VAL A 229 0.28 2.10 -19.27
C VAL A 229 -0.54 1.33 -20.29
N ILE A 230 -1.64 1.90 -20.76
CA ILE A 230 -2.50 1.25 -21.75
C ILE A 230 -1.81 1.32 -23.11
N GLY A 231 -1.50 2.53 -23.59
CA GLY A 231 -0.78 2.78 -24.86
C GLY A 231 -1.31 1.96 -26.04
N ASP A 232 -0.41 1.55 -26.95
CA ASP A 232 -0.68 0.68 -28.11
C ASP A 232 -0.96 -0.77 -27.69
N ARG A 233 -1.93 -0.98 -26.79
CA ARG A 233 -2.48 -2.31 -26.57
C ARG A 233 -3.07 -2.78 -27.90
N ASP A 234 -2.58 -3.91 -28.39
CA ASP A 234 -3.03 -4.55 -29.62
C ASP A 234 -4.57 -4.69 -29.65
N SER A 235 -5.20 -3.78 -30.39
CA SER A 235 -6.65 -3.64 -30.53
C SER A 235 -7.24 -4.73 -31.41
N SER A 236 -6.41 -5.51 -32.11
CA SER A 236 -6.81 -6.61 -33.00
C SER A 236 -7.19 -7.90 -32.26
N ARG A 237 -6.93 -7.99 -30.94
CA ARG A 237 -7.28 -9.17 -30.14
C ARG A 237 -8.79 -9.28 -29.94
N ALA A 238 -9.33 -10.50 -30.04
CA ALA A 238 -10.71 -10.78 -29.68
C ALA A 238 -11.00 -10.34 -28.22
N ASN A 239 -12.13 -9.67 -27.98
CA ASN A 239 -12.48 -9.01 -26.70
C ASN A 239 -11.53 -7.86 -26.27
N SER A 240 -11.03 -7.05 -27.20
CA SER A 240 -10.10 -5.93 -26.92
C SER A 240 -10.70 -4.73 -26.16
N VAL A 241 -12.03 -4.62 -26.08
CA VAL A 241 -12.68 -3.49 -25.37
C VAL A 241 -12.28 -3.50 -23.91
N LEU A 242 -11.58 -2.44 -23.51
CA LEU A 242 -11.18 -2.20 -22.13
C LEU A 242 -12.41 -1.99 -21.27
N THR A 243 -12.51 -2.75 -20.17
CA THR A 243 -13.46 -2.48 -19.10
C THR A 243 -12.76 -1.80 -17.94
N ILE A 244 -13.32 -0.70 -17.45
CA ILE A 244 -12.85 -0.01 -16.25
C ILE A 244 -13.88 -0.17 -15.13
N ILE A 245 -13.48 -0.80 -14.03
CA ILE A 245 -14.30 -1.00 -12.84
C ILE A 245 -13.87 -0.03 -11.74
N PHE A 246 -14.82 0.69 -11.17
CA PHE A 246 -14.54 1.71 -10.17
C PHE A 246 -15.72 1.92 -9.20
N ASP A 247 -15.50 2.70 -8.13
CA ASP A 247 -16.55 3.08 -7.19
C ASP A 247 -17.55 4.06 -7.83
N HIS A 248 -18.82 3.99 -7.44
CA HIS A 248 -19.90 4.86 -7.92
C HIS A 248 -19.82 6.27 -7.28
N GLN A 249 -18.71 6.97 -7.52
CA GLN A 249 -18.47 8.35 -7.09
C GLN A 249 -18.51 9.31 -8.28
N LYS A 250 -19.25 10.42 -8.14
CA LYS A 250 -19.50 11.38 -9.23
C LYS A 250 -18.23 11.84 -9.94
N GLY A 251 -17.21 12.25 -9.18
CA GLY A 251 -15.96 12.78 -9.77
C GLY A 251 -15.18 11.76 -10.59
N LEU A 252 -15.30 10.46 -10.28
CA LEU A 252 -14.63 9.39 -11.00
C LEU A 252 -15.42 8.96 -12.24
N ILE A 253 -16.76 8.97 -12.17
CA ILE A 253 -17.64 8.70 -13.32
C ILE A 253 -17.35 9.67 -14.45
N ASP A 254 -17.31 10.97 -14.16
CA ASP A 254 -17.07 12.01 -15.15
C ASP A 254 -15.65 11.87 -15.74
N ALA A 255 -14.64 11.68 -14.89
CA ALA A 255 -13.25 11.56 -15.32
C ALA A 255 -13.01 10.33 -16.22
N VAL A 256 -13.62 9.18 -15.91
CA VAL A 256 -13.52 7.97 -16.75
C VAL A 256 -14.24 8.18 -18.08
N SER A 257 -15.39 8.85 -18.08
CA SER A 257 -16.14 9.16 -19.31
C SER A 257 -15.37 10.10 -20.23
N ASP A 258 -14.67 11.07 -19.67
CA ASP A 258 -13.86 12.03 -20.43
C ASP A 258 -12.60 11.39 -21.02
N VAL A 259 -11.86 10.60 -20.24
CA VAL A 259 -10.57 10.04 -20.66
C VAL A 259 -10.71 8.75 -21.46
N PHE A 260 -11.75 7.95 -21.20
CA PHE A 260 -12.00 6.65 -21.83
C PHE A 260 -13.45 6.53 -22.35
N PRO A 261 -13.84 7.35 -23.35
CA PRO A 261 -15.21 7.35 -23.88
C PRO A 261 -15.58 6.01 -24.54
N ASP A 262 -14.60 5.30 -25.12
CA ASP A 262 -14.81 4.03 -25.82
C ASP A 262 -14.67 2.79 -24.91
N ALA A 263 -14.24 2.98 -23.66
CA ALA A 263 -14.14 1.87 -22.72
C ALA A 263 -15.52 1.48 -22.19
N ALA A 264 -15.72 0.18 -21.95
CA ALA A 264 -16.83 -0.24 -21.13
C ALA A 264 -16.57 0.21 -19.69
N HIS A 265 -17.54 0.87 -19.07
CA HIS A 265 -17.43 1.24 -17.65
C HIS A 265 -18.06 0.16 -16.80
N GLY A 266 -17.85 0.18 -15.49
CA GLY A 266 -18.42 -0.80 -14.60
C GLY A 266 -18.36 -0.29 -13.18
N TYR A 267 -19.47 -0.33 -12.48
CA TYR A 267 -19.48 0.02 -11.07
C TYR A 267 -19.13 -1.20 -10.24
N CYS A 268 -18.36 -1.00 -9.18
CA CYS A 268 -18.15 -2.02 -8.17
C CYS A 268 -19.49 -2.44 -7.56
N ILE A 269 -19.90 -3.70 -7.76
CA ILE A 269 -21.17 -4.23 -7.24
C ILE A 269 -21.21 -4.17 -5.71
N TYR A 270 -20.06 -4.27 -5.03
CA TYR A 270 -20.01 -4.11 -3.57
C TYR A 270 -20.42 -2.70 -3.15
N HIS A 271 -19.82 -1.66 -3.73
CA HIS A 271 -20.18 -0.26 -3.45
C HIS A 271 -21.60 0.08 -3.93
N LEU A 272 -22.03 -0.44 -5.07
CA LEU A 272 -23.44 -0.35 -5.47
C LEU A 272 -24.36 -0.99 -4.43
N SER A 273 -23.98 -2.15 -3.88
CA SER A 273 -24.77 -2.86 -2.87
C SER A 273 -24.91 -2.08 -1.56
N THR A 274 -23.93 -1.23 -1.22
CA THR A 274 -24.00 -0.35 -0.04
C THR A 274 -24.83 0.90 -0.29
N ASN A 275 -25.00 1.29 -1.55
CA ASN A 275 -25.77 2.47 -1.95
C ASN A 275 -27.23 2.14 -2.30
N LEU A 276 -27.66 0.87 -2.17
CA LEU A 276 -29.04 0.46 -2.47
C LEU A 276 -30.04 1.14 -1.51
N PRO A 277 -31.12 1.75 -2.04
CA PRO A 277 -32.10 2.44 -1.22
C PRO A 277 -32.86 1.46 -0.31
N HIS A 278 -32.99 1.81 0.97
CA HIS A 278 -33.78 1.08 1.97
C HIS A 278 -33.50 -0.43 2.05
N ALA A 279 -32.28 -0.87 1.72
CA ALA A 279 -31.89 -2.26 1.68
C ALA A 279 -30.72 -2.54 2.65
N PRO A 280 -31.00 -2.80 3.95
CA PRO A 280 -29.96 -3.30 4.84
C PRO A 280 -29.31 -4.56 4.26
N LYS A 281 -28.02 -4.74 4.58
CA LYS A 281 -27.24 -5.90 4.12
C LYS A 281 -27.99 -7.20 4.43
N ASN A 282 -27.93 -8.16 3.51
CA ASN A 282 -28.50 -9.50 3.63
C ASN A 282 -30.04 -9.62 3.65
N THR A 283 -30.79 -8.56 3.34
CA THR A 283 -32.24 -8.69 3.05
C THR A 283 -32.48 -9.57 1.80
N PRO A 284 -33.69 -10.15 1.64
CA PRO A 284 -34.01 -10.93 0.44
C PRO A 284 -33.78 -10.16 -0.86
N ALA A 285 -34.16 -8.88 -0.92
CA ALA A 285 -33.93 -8.03 -2.08
C ALA A 285 -32.43 -7.75 -2.33
N TRP A 286 -31.64 -7.56 -1.27
CA TRP A 286 -30.18 -7.44 -1.38
C TRP A 286 -29.53 -8.72 -1.92
N ARG A 287 -29.97 -9.91 -1.47
CA ARG A 287 -29.49 -11.19 -2.01
C ARG A 287 -29.86 -11.36 -3.48
N ARG A 288 -31.06 -10.92 -3.88
CA ARG A 288 -31.47 -10.91 -5.29
C ARG A 288 -30.62 -9.96 -6.12
N PHE A 289 -30.19 -8.82 -5.60
CA PHE A 289 -29.23 -7.94 -6.29
C PHE A 289 -27.91 -8.64 -6.59
N TRP A 290 -27.34 -9.34 -5.62
CA TRP A 290 -26.13 -10.13 -5.86
C TRP A 290 -26.34 -11.29 -6.82
N ALA A 291 -27.50 -11.95 -6.77
CA ALA A 291 -27.86 -12.98 -7.73
C ALA A 291 -27.99 -12.41 -9.15
N THR A 292 -28.68 -11.27 -9.31
CA THR A 292 -28.76 -10.51 -10.57
C THR A 292 -27.37 -10.16 -11.10
N ALA A 293 -26.49 -9.63 -10.26
CA ALA A 293 -25.13 -9.25 -10.67
C ALA A 293 -24.27 -10.45 -11.08
N ARG A 294 -24.56 -11.66 -10.55
CA ARG A 294 -23.86 -12.91 -10.86
C ARG A 294 -24.46 -13.70 -12.02
N ALA A 295 -25.67 -13.34 -12.46
CA ALA A 295 -26.39 -14.08 -13.49
C ALA A 295 -25.59 -14.10 -14.79
N TYR A 296 -25.36 -15.29 -15.34
CA TYR A 296 -24.59 -15.47 -16.57
C TYR A 296 -25.47 -15.32 -17.81
N ILE A 297 -26.73 -15.76 -17.71
CA ILE A 297 -27.70 -15.69 -18.81
C ILE A 297 -28.80 -14.67 -18.54
N VAL A 298 -29.33 -14.11 -19.63
CA VAL A 298 -30.39 -13.08 -19.59
C VAL A 298 -31.66 -13.59 -18.89
N ALA A 299 -31.97 -14.87 -19.02
CA ALA A 299 -33.13 -15.48 -18.37
C ALA A 299 -33.04 -15.43 -16.83
N GLU A 300 -31.93 -15.91 -16.26
CA GLU A 300 -31.64 -15.85 -14.82
C GLU A 300 -31.61 -14.40 -14.32
N PHE A 301 -30.98 -13.51 -15.09
CA PHE A 301 -30.92 -12.08 -14.77
C PHE A 301 -32.33 -11.50 -14.65
N ASN A 302 -33.19 -11.74 -15.64
CA ASN A 302 -34.57 -11.24 -15.66
C ASN A 302 -35.40 -11.84 -14.53
N GLU A 303 -35.21 -13.12 -14.21
CA GLU A 303 -35.89 -13.77 -13.09
C GLU A 303 -35.51 -13.12 -11.75
N HIS A 304 -34.22 -12.88 -11.52
CA HIS A 304 -33.75 -12.23 -10.30
C HIS A 304 -34.19 -10.76 -10.22
N MET A 305 -34.21 -10.03 -11.34
CA MET A 305 -34.75 -8.67 -11.42
C MET A 305 -36.24 -8.61 -11.09
N LYS A 306 -37.04 -9.55 -11.59
CA LYS A 306 -38.48 -9.65 -11.28
C LYS A 306 -38.70 -9.90 -9.79
N LYS A 307 -38.00 -10.88 -9.22
CA LYS A 307 -38.08 -11.18 -7.77
C LYS A 307 -37.59 -10.01 -6.92
N MET A 308 -36.59 -9.26 -7.36
CA MET A 308 -36.15 -8.04 -6.68
C MET A 308 -37.26 -6.98 -6.67
N LYS A 309 -37.94 -6.78 -7.81
CA LYS A 309 -39.06 -5.83 -7.93
C LYS A 309 -40.20 -6.15 -6.97
N GLU A 310 -40.54 -7.44 -6.84
CA GLU A 310 -41.58 -7.92 -5.92
C GLU A 310 -41.20 -7.66 -4.45
N LEU A 311 -39.93 -7.85 -4.10
CA LEU A 311 -39.44 -7.69 -2.72
C LEU A 311 -39.17 -6.23 -2.33
N ASN A 312 -38.65 -5.43 -3.26
CA ASN A 312 -38.32 -4.02 -3.05
C ASN A 312 -38.37 -3.24 -4.38
N PRO A 313 -39.53 -2.62 -4.71
CA PRO A 313 -39.71 -1.85 -5.93
C PRO A 313 -38.74 -0.66 -6.08
N GLU A 314 -38.36 0.00 -4.99
CA GLU A 314 -37.45 1.16 -5.03
C GLU A 314 -36.01 0.73 -5.36
N GLN A 315 -35.57 -0.40 -4.79
CA GLN A 315 -34.29 -1.00 -5.15
C GLN A 315 -34.25 -1.40 -6.62
N TYR A 316 -35.33 -2.01 -7.14
CA TYR A 316 -35.44 -2.31 -8.56
C TYR A 316 -35.36 -1.05 -9.43
N LYS A 317 -36.09 0.02 -9.09
CA LYS A 317 -36.05 1.31 -9.81
C LYS A 317 -34.65 1.90 -9.84
N TYR A 318 -33.88 1.76 -8.77
CA TYR A 318 -32.48 2.18 -8.72
C TYR A 318 -31.61 1.36 -9.68
N VAL A 319 -31.68 0.03 -9.60
CA VAL A 319 -30.84 -0.88 -10.40
C VAL A 319 -31.12 -0.77 -11.90
N VAL A 320 -32.37 -0.57 -12.32
CA VAL A 320 -32.73 -0.41 -13.74
C VAL A 320 -32.14 0.84 -14.37
N LYS A 321 -31.86 1.88 -13.58
CA LYS A 321 -31.20 3.11 -14.06
C LYS A 321 -29.69 2.93 -14.24
N LEU A 322 -29.11 1.86 -13.70
CA LEU A 322 -27.69 1.61 -13.84
C LEU A 322 -27.39 1.08 -15.25
N PRO A 323 -26.30 1.54 -15.88
CA PRO A 323 -25.86 1.03 -17.17
C PRO A 323 -25.47 -0.47 -17.06
N ARG A 324 -25.75 -1.22 -18.13
CA ARG A 324 -25.44 -2.65 -18.22
C ARG A 324 -24.05 -2.81 -18.81
N HIS A 325 -23.17 -3.50 -18.10
CA HIS A 325 -21.77 -3.60 -18.47
C HIS A 325 -21.24 -5.03 -18.42
N ARG A 326 -20.18 -5.31 -19.20
CA ARG A 326 -19.45 -6.58 -19.13
C ARG A 326 -18.51 -6.53 -17.94
N HIS A 327 -18.72 -7.43 -16.99
CA HIS A 327 -17.94 -7.44 -15.75
C HIS A 327 -16.77 -8.44 -15.75
N TYR A 328 -16.57 -9.27 -16.79
CA TYR A 328 -15.48 -10.28 -16.87
C TYR A 328 -15.27 -11.08 -15.55
N SER A 329 -16.37 -11.40 -14.86
CA SER A 329 -16.40 -12.02 -13.52
C SER A 329 -15.75 -11.21 -12.38
N MET A 330 -15.26 -9.99 -12.65
CA MET A 330 -14.98 -8.98 -11.63
C MET A 330 -16.26 -8.23 -11.28
N LEU A 331 -16.93 -8.70 -10.24
CA LEU A 331 -18.10 -8.01 -9.70
C LEU A 331 -17.70 -6.82 -8.82
N THR A 332 -16.42 -6.65 -8.50
CA THR A 332 -16.00 -5.66 -7.51
C THR A 332 -14.68 -5.01 -7.91
N SER A 333 -14.45 -3.79 -7.46
CA SER A 333 -13.12 -3.17 -7.33
C SER A 333 -12.23 -3.92 -6.33
N ASN A 334 -12.60 -5.12 -5.88
CA ASN A 334 -11.88 -5.90 -4.87
C ASN A 334 -10.41 -6.11 -5.24
N CYS A 335 -10.04 -6.08 -6.51
CA CYS A 335 -8.63 -6.10 -6.91
C CYS A 335 -7.86 -4.90 -6.34
N ALA A 336 -8.41 -3.70 -6.55
CA ALA A 336 -7.83 -2.46 -6.07
C ALA A 336 -7.99 -2.33 -4.54
N GLU A 337 -9.14 -2.71 -3.96
CA GLU A 337 -9.34 -2.73 -2.50
C GLU A 337 -8.39 -3.71 -1.78
N THR A 338 -8.19 -4.90 -2.35
CA THR A 338 -7.26 -5.92 -1.81
C THR A 338 -5.83 -5.38 -1.82
N ILE A 339 -5.43 -4.70 -2.90
CA ILE A 339 -4.12 -4.04 -2.96
C ILE A 339 -4.04 -2.94 -1.90
N ASN A 340 -5.05 -2.08 -1.80
CA ASN A 340 -5.12 -1.00 -0.82
C ASN A 340 -5.07 -1.51 0.63
N SER A 341 -5.64 -2.68 0.90
CA SER A 341 -5.52 -3.38 2.18
C SER A 341 -4.10 -3.92 2.41
N ALA A 342 -3.51 -4.56 1.39
CA ALA A 342 -2.16 -5.11 1.45
C ALA A 342 -1.09 -4.04 1.69
N ILE A 343 -1.29 -2.82 1.17
CA ILE A 343 -0.37 -1.68 1.35
C ILE A 343 -0.79 -0.71 2.45
N ARG A 344 -1.79 -1.05 3.28
CA ARG A 344 -2.30 -0.17 4.35
C ARG A 344 -1.21 0.40 5.26
N HIS A 345 -0.20 -0.41 5.60
CA HIS A 345 0.93 0.01 6.43
C HIS A 345 1.90 0.96 5.74
N LEU A 346 1.86 1.05 4.40
CA LEU A 346 2.72 1.93 3.61
C LEU A 346 2.19 3.36 3.50
N LYS A 347 0.89 3.57 3.70
CA LYS A 347 0.20 4.86 3.53
C LYS A 347 0.67 5.95 4.50
N GLY A 348 1.40 5.56 5.54
CA GLY A 348 2.01 6.46 6.52
C GLY A 348 3.48 6.75 6.28
N LEU A 349 4.08 6.25 5.21
CA LEU A 349 5.52 6.36 4.96
C LEU A 349 5.86 7.61 4.13
N PRO A 350 7.10 8.11 4.21
CA PRO A 350 7.62 9.12 3.28
C PRO A 350 7.45 8.67 1.82
N ILE A 351 7.21 9.61 0.90
CA ILE A 351 6.78 9.27 -0.47
C ILE A 351 7.79 8.42 -1.23
N ALA A 352 9.09 8.74 -1.12
CA ALA A 352 10.13 7.94 -1.77
C ALA A 352 10.16 6.50 -1.24
N TYR A 353 9.97 6.32 0.07
CA TYR A 353 9.93 5.00 0.68
C TYR A 353 8.63 4.24 0.36
N LEU A 354 7.50 4.93 0.24
CA LEU A 354 6.25 4.35 -0.28
C LEU A 354 6.45 3.78 -1.69
N VAL A 355 7.09 4.53 -2.57
CA VAL A 355 7.40 4.09 -3.94
C VAL A 355 8.35 2.89 -3.91
N GLU A 356 9.42 2.93 -3.11
CA GLU A 356 10.36 1.81 -2.95
C GLU A 356 9.68 0.54 -2.41
N GLU A 357 8.78 0.66 -1.44
CA GLU A 357 8.05 -0.50 -0.91
C GLU A 357 7.05 -1.08 -1.93
N THR A 358 6.39 -0.24 -2.72
CA THR A 358 5.56 -0.74 -3.83
C THR A 358 6.41 -1.40 -4.92
N ARG A 359 7.61 -0.89 -5.20
CA ARG A 359 8.59 -1.50 -6.11
C ARG A 359 9.03 -2.87 -5.62
N LYS A 360 9.45 -2.99 -4.35
CA LYS A 360 9.85 -4.28 -3.74
C LYS A 360 8.73 -5.31 -3.79
N LYS A 361 7.50 -4.91 -3.45
CA LYS A 361 6.32 -5.79 -3.51
C LYS A 361 6.04 -6.27 -4.94
N THR A 362 6.13 -5.37 -5.91
CA THR A 362 5.94 -5.71 -7.33
C THR A 362 7.03 -6.64 -7.84
N ALA A 363 8.30 -6.38 -7.48
CA ALA A 363 9.42 -7.25 -7.83
C ALA A 363 9.27 -8.65 -7.22
N CYS A 364 8.91 -8.75 -5.94
CA CYS A 364 8.64 -10.02 -5.26
C CYS A 364 7.50 -10.79 -5.93
N TYR A 365 6.42 -10.09 -6.30
CA TYR A 365 5.31 -10.68 -7.05
C TYR A 365 5.79 -11.31 -8.37
N PHE A 366 6.53 -10.58 -9.19
CA PHE A 366 7.04 -11.13 -10.47
C PHE A 366 8.05 -12.25 -10.27
N TYR A 367 8.91 -12.16 -9.26
CA TYR A 367 9.86 -13.23 -8.92
C TYR A 367 9.15 -14.53 -8.54
N GLN A 368 8.15 -14.47 -7.65
CA GLN A 368 7.35 -15.64 -7.27
C GLN A 368 6.65 -16.26 -8.47
N ARG A 369 6.14 -15.42 -9.39
CA ARG A 369 5.47 -15.90 -10.59
C ARG A 369 6.39 -16.56 -11.60
N LYS A 370 7.61 -16.04 -11.75
CA LYS A 370 8.63 -16.70 -12.56
C LYS A 370 8.85 -18.12 -12.06
N ASN A 371 9.10 -18.28 -10.75
CA ASN A 371 9.34 -19.60 -10.14
C ASN A 371 8.12 -20.53 -10.25
N ASN A 372 6.91 -19.99 -10.10
CA ASN A 372 5.68 -20.78 -10.29
C ASN A 372 5.50 -21.20 -11.75
N GLY A 373 5.89 -20.36 -12.70
CA GLY A 373 5.80 -20.60 -14.13
C GLY A 373 6.72 -21.71 -14.63
N GLU A 374 7.89 -21.89 -14.02
CA GLU A 374 8.87 -22.93 -14.39
C GLU A 374 8.31 -24.36 -14.27
N ASN A 375 7.30 -24.56 -13.43
CA ASN A 375 6.67 -25.87 -13.21
C ASN A 375 5.36 -26.08 -14.00
N ILE A 376 4.93 -25.09 -14.80
CA ILE A 376 3.69 -25.21 -15.58
C ILE A 376 3.99 -25.91 -16.91
N THR A 377 3.46 -27.12 -17.08
CA THR A 377 3.55 -27.91 -18.32
C THR A 377 2.30 -27.81 -19.19
N SER A 378 1.22 -27.25 -18.66
CA SER A 378 -0.05 -27.12 -19.36
C SER A 378 -0.05 -26.02 -20.40
N VAL A 379 -0.89 -26.19 -21.42
CA VAL A 379 -1.17 -25.18 -22.45
C VAL A 379 -1.98 -24.02 -21.88
N VAL A 380 -2.73 -24.23 -20.79
CA VAL A 380 -3.57 -23.20 -20.16
C VAL A 380 -3.11 -22.91 -18.73
N THR A 381 -3.59 -21.81 -18.16
CA THR A 381 -3.21 -21.42 -16.78
C THR A 381 -3.80 -22.40 -15.75
N PRO A 382 -3.17 -22.59 -14.58
CA PRO A 382 -3.70 -23.46 -13.52
C PRO A 382 -5.15 -23.13 -13.12
N TYR A 383 -5.53 -21.84 -13.15
CA TYR A 383 -6.91 -21.42 -12.94
C TYR A 383 -7.86 -21.95 -14.02
N ALA A 384 -7.47 -21.84 -15.30
CA ALA A 384 -8.27 -22.34 -16.40
C ALA A 384 -8.37 -23.86 -16.38
N GLU A 385 -7.28 -24.58 -16.07
CA GLU A 385 -7.30 -26.04 -15.89
C GLU A 385 -8.28 -26.46 -14.81
N LYS A 386 -8.26 -25.78 -13.65
CA LYS A 386 -9.19 -26.05 -12.56
C LYS A 386 -10.65 -25.90 -13.00
N ILE A 387 -10.96 -24.83 -13.74
CA ILE A 387 -12.32 -24.61 -14.27
C ILE A 387 -12.71 -25.72 -15.25
N LEU A 388 -11.84 -26.03 -16.22
CA LEU A 388 -12.10 -27.07 -17.22
C LEU A 388 -12.27 -28.44 -16.58
N GLY A 389 -11.47 -28.76 -15.56
CA GLY A 389 -11.62 -29.98 -14.76
C GLY A 389 -12.98 -30.07 -14.07
N SER A 390 -13.39 -29.01 -13.36
CA SER A 390 -14.71 -28.97 -12.73
C SER A 390 -15.86 -29.04 -13.74
N LEU A 391 -15.75 -28.38 -14.89
CA LEU A 391 -16.75 -28.46 -15.95
C LEU A 391 -16.83 -29.86 -16.56
N ARG A 392 -15.69 -30.54 -16.71
CA ARG A 392 -15.66 -31.93 -17.18
C ARG A 392 -16.35 -32.85 -16.17
N GLU A 393 -16.09 -32.70 -14.88
CA GLU A 393 -16.75 -33.46 -13.82
C GLU A 393 -18.27 -33.23 -13.84
N THR A 394 -18.74 -31.98 -13.94
CA THR A 394 -20.18 -31.70 -13.99
C THR A 394 -20.83 -32.13 -15.29
N SER A 395 -20.08 -32.16 -16.40
CA SER A 395 -20.60 -32.60 -17.70
C SER A 395 -21.08 -34.04 -17.71
N HIS A 396 -20.55 -34.90 -16.83
CA HIS A 396 -21.03 -36.27 -16.67
C HIS A 396 -22.49 -36.38 -16.21
N PHE A 397 -23.04 -35.29 -15.65
CA PHE A 397 -24.43 -35.22 -15.18
C PHE A 397 -25.34 -34.43 -16.12
N TYR A 398 -24.81 -33.92 -17.24
CA TYR A 398 -25.62 -33.22 -18.24
C TYR A 398 -26.11 -34.17 -19.32
N THR A 399 -27.42 -34.17 -19.54
CA THR A 399 -28.02 -34.78 -20.72
C THR A 399 -27.95 -33.79 -21.86
N LEU A 400 -27.16 -34.11 -22.90
CA LEU A 400 -27.14 -33.32 -24.13
C LEU A 400 -28.47 -33.54 -24.86
N ASN A 401 -29.30 -32.50 -24.91
CA ASN A 401 -30.43 -32.46 -25.84
C ASN A 401 -29.92 -31.82 -27.13
N PRO A 402 -29.68 -32.59 -28.20
CA PRO A 402 -29.31 -32.02 -29.49
C PRO A 402 -30.40 -31.05 -29.93
N SER A 403 -29.99 -29.88 -30.38
CA SER A 403 -30.89 -28.94 -31.04
C SER A 403 -31.37 -29.58 -32.33
N ILE A 404 -32.52 -30.25 -32.28
CA ILE A 404 -33.27 -30.60 -33.48
C ILE A 404 -33.79 -29.31 -34.12
N ASP A 405 -33.91 -29.29 -35.45
CA ASP A 405 -34.34 -28.16 -36.30
C ASP A 405 -35.81 -27.73 -36.07
N VAL A 406 -36.21 -27.54 -34.82
CA VAL A 406 -37.51 -26.97 -34.48
C VAL A 406 -37.26 -25.60 -33.87
N LEU A 407 -37.29 -24.60 -34.76
CA LEU A 407 -37.49 -23.20 -34.44
C LEU A 407 -38.52 -23.08 -33.30
N PHE A 408 -38.12 -22.41 -32.22
CA PHE A 408 -39.04 -21.90 -31.21
C PHE A 408 -40.19 -21.16 -31.92
N GLN A 409 -41.39 -21.76 -31.90
CA GLN A 409 -42.64 -21.11 -32.31
C GLN A 409 -43.20 -20.25 -31.19
#